data_AF-A0A0J7ISE1-F1
#
_entry.id   AF-A0A0J7ISE1-F1
#
_cell.length_a   1.000
_cell.length_b   1.000
_cell.length_c   1.000
_cell.angle_alpha   90.00
_cell.angle_beta   90.00
_cell.angle_gamma   90.00
#
_symmetry.space_group_name_H-M   'P 1'
#
loop_
_entity.id
_entity.type
_entity.pdbx_description
1 polymer ?
#
loop_
_entity_poly.entity_id
_entity_poly.type
_entity_poly.pdbx_seq_one_letter_code
_entity_poly.pdbx_strand_id
1 'polypeptide(L)'
;MEKYRAIIKRGKYSYYYKGDELVFTLKLKSKSLSFGFSVECFIYDINDNEILAFMQNNFIIGIKLKLLTQSLPHIISIERKNIDSYNMKVMGKEIYLKITYMSYLMKSFGEFFIDGRSYGKVVRVKKNMMRAEFEFNFEEDSEINYYCMILFTMHTVDYSNVGY
;
A
#
# COMPACT_ATOMS: atom_id res chain seq x y z
N MET A 1 -6.28 -1.20 22.08
CA MET A 1 -6.26 -1.64 20.67
C MET A 1 -5.40 -0.62 19.94
N GLU A 2 -4.18 -1.01 19.57
CA GLU A 2 -3.26 -0.09 18.89
C GLU A 2 -3.75 0.15 17.46
N LYS A 3 -3.72 1.42 17.04
CA LYS A 3 -4.22 1.83 15.74
C LYS A 3 -3.05 2.04 14.79
N TYR A 4 -3.13 1.45 13.61
CA TYR A 4 -2.18 1.76 12.54
C TYR A 4 -2.72 2.90 11.69
N ARG A 5 -1.83 3.79 11.25
CA ARG A 5 -2.20 4.92 10.38
C ARG A 5 -1.20 5.09 9.24
N ALA A 6 -1.70 5.47 8.07
CA ALA A 6 -0.90 5.93 6.94
C ALA A 6 -1.20 7.40 6.64
N ILE A 7 -0.14 8.19 6.48
CA ILE A 7 -0.19 9.57 6.01
C ILE A 7 0.46 9.63 4.63
N ILE A 8 -0.36 9.72 3.59
CA ILE A 8 0.11 9.81 2.20
C ILE A 8 0.17 11.28 1.79
N LYS A 9 1.36 11.75 1.39
CA LYS A 9 1.58 13.13 0.93
C LYS A 9 1.88 13.14 -0.57
N ARG A 10 1.25 14.05 -1.31
CA ARG A 10 1.46 14.19 -2.76
C ARG A 10 2.91 14.63 -3.06
N GLY A 11 3.60 13.89 -3.94
CA GLY A 11 4.94 14.22 -4.42
C GLY A 11 6.06 14.20 -3.36
N LYS A 12 5.84 13.58 -2.20
CA LYS A 12 6.78 13.50 -1.08
C LYS A 12 6.76 12.12 -0.43
N TYR A 13 7.44 12.01 0.71
CA TYR A 13 7.36 10.86 1.59
C TYR A 13 5.94 10.62 2.12
N SER A 14 5.54 9.35 2.16
CA SER A 14 4.40 8.87 2.92
C SER A 14 4.90 8.11 4.15
N TYR A 15 4.11 8.09 5.22
CA TYR A 15 4.55 7.64 6.54
C TYR A 15 3.52 6.68 7.12
N TYR A 16 3.98 5.55 7.67
CA TYR A 16 3.15 4.52 8.27
C TYR A 16 3.49 4.38 9.75
N TYR A 17 2.49 4.35 10.61
CA TYR A 17 2.68 4.34 12.07
C TYR A 17 1.85 3.24 12.73
N LYS A 18 2.32 2.80 13.90
CA LYS A 18 1.59 2.01 14.90
C LYS A 18 1.51 2.84 16.17
N GLY A 19 0.31 3.31 16.53
CA GLY A 19 0.18 4.39 17.51
C GLY A 19 0.94 5.63 17.05
N ASP A 20 1.93 6.05 17.84
CA ASP A 20 2.83 7.16 17.50
C ASP A 20 4.21 6.73 16.99
N GLU A 21 4.49 5.41 16.97
CA GLU A 21 5.74 4.87 16.47
C GLU A 21 5.71 4.79 14.94
N LEU A 22 6.74 5.33 14.30
CA LEU A 22 6.94 5.17 12.86
C LEU A 22 7.30 3.70 12.58
N VAL A 23 6.64 3.10 11.60
CA VAL A 23 6.89 1.71 11.19
C VAL A 23 7.76 1.69 9.94
N PHE A 24 7.37 2.46 8.92
CA PHE A 24 8.17 2.63 7.70
C PHE A 24 7.80 3.92 6.98
N THR A 25 8.70 4.35 6.09
CA THR A 25 8.45 5.45 5.17
C THR A 25 8.43 4.95 3.72
N LEU A 26 7.69 5.66 2.89
CA LEU A 26 7.61 5.41 1.46
C LEU A 26 8.08 6.66 0.73
N LYS A 27 9.01 6.50 -0.20
CA LYS A 27 9.44 7.53 -1.14
C LYS A 27 9.05 7.13 -2.55
N LEU A 28 8.56 8.09 -3.32
CA LEU A 28 8.14 7.89 -4.70
C LEU A 28 9.06 8.64 -5.66
N LYS A 29 9.34 8.03 -6.80
CA LYS A 29 10.01 8.66 -7.94
C LYS A 29 9.21 8.34 -9.21
N SER A 30 8.47 9.33 -9.67
CA SER A 30 7.61 9.20 -10.86
C SER A 30 8.36 9.64 -12.12
N LYS A 31 8.17 8.89 -13.22
CA LYS A 31 8.60 9.26 -14.56
C LYS A 31 7.41 9.21 -15.50
N SER A 32 7.11 10.33 -16.15
CA SER A 32 6.10 10.39 -17.21
C SER A 32 6.59 9.63 -18.45
N LEU A 33 5.70 8.86 -19.08
CA LEU A 33 5.96 8.12 -20.31
C LEU A 33 4.95 8.56 -21.38
N SER A 34 5.28 8.37 -22.66
CA SER A 34 4.39 8.79 -23.77
C SER A 34 3.00 8.12 -23.77
N PHE A 35 2.84 6.96 -23.11
CA PHE A 35 1.57 6.20 -23.05
C PHE A 35 1.27 5.68 -21.63
N GLY A 36 1.60 6.45 -20.60
CA GLY A 36 1.36 6.07 -19.22
C GLY A 36 2.32 6.75 -18.25
N PHE A 37 2.48 6.16 -17.07
CA PHE A 37 3.47 6.62 -16.11
C PHE A 37 4.10 5.41 -15.42
N SER A 38 5.37 5.58 -15.07
CA SER A 38 6.12 4.62 -14.27
C SER A 38 6.44 5.27 -12.94
N VAL A 39 6.22 4.54 -11.85
CA VAL A 39 6.55 4.99 -10.50
C VAL A 39 7.46 3.96 -9.85
N GLU A 40 8.66 4.39 -9.50
CA GLU A 40 9.53 3.66 -8.58
C GLU A 40 9.14 4.03 -7.15
N CYS A 41 8.93 3.01 -6.34
CA CYS A 41 8.54 3.11 -4.95
C CYS A 41 9.63 2.49 -4.10
N PHE A 42 10.08 3.23 -3.09
CA PHE A 42 11.13 2.81 -2.17
C PHE A 42 10.57 2.86 -0.76
N ILE A 43 10.61 1.74 -0.06
CA ILE A 43 10.18 1.61 1.33
C ILE A 43 11.43 1.54 2.19
N TYR A 44 11.46 2.35 3.25
CA TYR A 44 12.55 2.41 4.21
C TYR A 44 12.05 2.08 5.62
N ASP A 45 12.88 1.37 6.39
CA ASP A 45 12.64 1.13 7.82
C ASP A 45 12.86 2.41 8.66
N ILE A 46 12.76 2.27 9.98
CA ILE A 46 13.00 3.36 10.94
C ILE A 46 14.46 3.85 11.00
N ASN A 47 15.39 3.09 10.44
CA ASN A 47 16.82 3.38 10.41
C ASN A 47 17.27 3.91 9.03
N ASP A 48 16.31 4.28 8.17
CA ASP A 48 16.53 4.72 6.78
C ASP A 48 17.18 3.65 5.87
N ASN A 49 17.10 2.36 6.23
CA ASN A 49 17.52 1.28 5.33
C ASN A 49 16.41 0.97 4.32
N GLU A 50 16.76 0.86 3.04
CA GLU A 50 15.82 0.39 2.03
C GLU A 50 15.51 -1.10 2.25
N ILE A 51 14.24 -1.41 2.46
CA ILE A 51 13.76 -2.77 2.74
C ILE A 51 12.94 -3.35 1.60
N LEU A 52 12.38 -2.51 0.72
CA LEU A 52 11.68 -2.95 -0.47
C LEU A 52 11.69 -1.84 -1.51
N ALA A 53 12.05 -2.17 -2.74
CA ALA A 53 11.77 -1.32 -3.89
C ALA A 53 10.93 -2.06 -4.92
N PHE A 54 9.95 -1.37 -5.49
CA PHE A 54 9.13 -1.89 -6.58
C PHE A 54 8.82 -0.80 -7.60
N MET A 55 8.63 -1.22 -8.83
CA MET A 55 8.20 -0.37 -9.93
C MET A 55 6.76 -0.72 -10.29
N GLN A 56 5.90 0.30 -10.35
CA GLN A 56 4.57 0.21 -10.90
C GLN A 56 4.52 0.93 -12.23
N ASN A 57 4.16 0.21 -13.28
CA ASN A 57 3.89 0.80 -14.59
C ASN A 57 2.39 0.77 -14.86
N ASN A 58 1.82 1.94 -15.07
CA ASN A 58 0.42 2.08 -15.44
C ASN A 58 0.32 2.36 -16.92
N PHE A 59 -0.21 1.38 -17.65
CA PHE A 59 -0.49 1.48 -19.08
C PHE A 59 -2.00 1.37 -19.31
N ILE A 60 -2.45 1.65 -20.54
CA ILE A 60 -3.86 1.49 -20.94
C ILE A 60 -4.39 0.07 -20.67
N ILE A 61 -3.51 -0.94 -20.75
CA ILE A 61 -3.82 -2.37 -20.55
C ILE A 61 -3.76 -2.82 -19.07
N GLY A 62 -3.69 -1.87 -18.14
CA GLY A 62 -3.71 -2.10 -16.71
C GLY A 62 -2.37 -1.87 -16.03
N ILE A 63 -2.35 -2.19 -14.74
CA ILE A 63 -1.21 -2.01 -13.86
C ILE A 63 -0.26 -3.19 -14.04
N LYS A 64 1.05 -2.94 -14.09
CA LYS A 64 2.11 -3.96 -13.98
C LYS A 64 3.06 -3.61 -12.84
N LEU A 65 3.12 -4.48 -11.83
CA LEU A 65 4.03 -4.37 -10.70
C LEU A 65 5.26 -5.26 -10.91
N LYS A 66 6.44 -4.72 -10.63
CA LYS A 66 7.72 -5.45 -10.63
C LYS A 66 8.47 -5.15 -9.33
N LEU A 67 8.79 -6.17 -8.54
CA LEU A 67 9.72 -6.04 -7.42
C LEU A 67 11.14 -5.81 -7.96
N LEU A 68 11.87 -4.86 -7.38
CA LEU A 68 13.24 -4.51 -7.77
C LEU A 68 14.25 -5.05 -6.75
N THR A 69 14.02 -4.75 -5.47
CA THR A 69 14.87 -5.16 -4.34
C THR A 69 13.98 -5.56 -3.18
N GLN A 70 14.45 -6.47 -2.32
CA GLN A 70 13.79 -6.79 -1.06
C GLN A 70 14.83 -7.21 -0.02
N SER A 71 14.76 -6.58 1.15
CA SER A 71 15.55 -6.88 2.35
C SER A 71 14.60 -7.04 3.54
N LEU A 72 13.40 -7.57 3.29
CA LEU A 72 12.37 -7.83 4.29
C LEU A 72 12.72 -9.08 5.11
N PRO A 73 12.26 -9.19 6.37
CA PRO A 73 12.43 -10.40 7.18
C PRO A 73 11.87 -11.65 6.51
N HIS A 74 10.78 -11.49 5.75
CA HIS A 74 10.18 -12.54 4.94
C HIS A 74 10.10 -12.14 3.48
N ILE A 75 10.49 -13.08 2.61
CA ILE A 75 10.38 -12.92 1.16
C ILE A 75 8.91 -12.84 0.79
N ILE A 76 8.57 -11.82 0.01
CA ILE A 76 7.24 -11.66 -0.56
C ILE A 76 7.23 -12.09 -2.02
N SER A 77 6.12 -12.66 -2.48
CA SER A 77 5.81 -12.75 -3.90
C SER A 77 4.51 -12.02 -4.20
N ILE A 78 4.44 -11.43 -5.40
CA ILE A 78 3.27 -10.70 -5.87
C ILE A 78 2.70 -11.41 -7.08
N GLU A 79 1.42 -11.77 -7.02
CA GLU A 79 0.73 -12.46 -8.09
C GLU A 79 -0.42 -11.59 -8.59
N ARG A 80 -0.43 -11.31 -9.90
CA ARG A 80 -1.52 -10.54 -10.52
C ARG A 80 -2.79 -11.39 -10.51
N LYS A 81 -3.85 -10.89 -9.88
CA LYS A 81 -5.15 -11.56 -9.83
C LYS A 81 -6.07 -11.11 -10.97
N ASN A 82 -6.08 -9.81 -11.27
CA ASN A 82 -6.80 -9.24 -12.41
C ASN A 82 -6.09 -7.97 -12.92
N ILE A 83 -6.75 -7.21 -13.79
CA ILE A 83 -6.14 -6.07 -14.48
C ILE A 83 -5.55 -5.02 -13.51
N ASP A 84 -6.21 -4.80 -12.36
CA ASP A 84 -5.87 -3.73 -11.39
C ASP A 84 -5.68 -4.25 -9.96
N SER A 85 -5.46 -5.55 -9.77
CA SER A 85 -5.24 -6.12 -8.43
C SER A 85 -4.23 -7.24 -8.36
N TYR A 86 -3.63 -7.33 -7.17
CA TYR A 86 -2.55 -8.24 -6.83
C TYR A 86 -2.85 -8.94 -5.51
N ASN A 87 -2.41 -10.18 -5.42
CA ASN A 87 -2.25 -10.90 -4.17
C ASN A 87 -0.77 -10.83 -3.75
N MET A 88 -0.52 -10.86 -2.45
CA MET A 88 0.81 -11.02 -1.88
C MET A 88 0.88 -12.36 -1.16
N LYS A 89 1.91 -13.17 -1.42
CA LYS A 89 2.22 -14.35 -0.60
C LYS A 89 3.43 -14.07 0.28
N VAL A 90 3.31 -14.38 1.55
CA VAL A 90 4.36 -14.17 2.56
C VAL A 90 4.08 -15.08 3.75
N MET A 91 5.10 -15.65 4.40
CA MET A 91 4.94 -16.55 5.56
C MET A 91 3.97 -17.73 5.31
N GLY A 92 3.87 -18.22 4.06
CA GLY A 92 2.92 -19.26 3.68
C GLY A 92 1.44 -18.82 3.66
N LYS A 93 1.17 -17.53 3.82
CA LYS A 93 -0.16 -16.90 3.78
C LYS A 93 -0.38 -16.17 2.47
N GLU A 94 -1.61 -16.16 1.99
CA GLU A 94 -2.04 -15.32 0.88
C GLU A 94 -2.82 -14.11 1.40
N ILE A 95 -2.28 -12.91 1.19
CA ILE A 95 -2.91 -11.63 1.52
C ILE A 95 -3.52 -11.03 0.26
N TYR A 96 -4.79 -10.62 0.37
CA TYR A 96 -5.53 -9.93 -0.67
C TYR A 96 -6.13 -8.63 -0.11
N LEU A 97 -6.08 -7.56 -0.89
CA LEU A 97 -6.75 -6.30 -0.58
C LEU A 97 -7.90 -6.05 -1.56
N LYS A 98 -9.13 -6.05 -1.04
CA LYS A 98 -10.31 -5.63 -1.79
C LYS A 98 -10.55 -4.15 -1.58
N ILE A 99 -10.27 -3.33 -2.59
CA ILE A 99 -10.58 -1.90 -2.54
C ILE A 99 -12.05 -1.71 -2.89
N THR A 100 -12.77 -0.98 -2.04
CA THR A 100 -14.18 -0.64 -2.28
C THR A 100 -14.25 0.84 -2.65
N TYR A 101 -14.32 1.13 -3.95
CA TYR A 101 -14.56 2.48 -4.45
C TYR A 101 -16.06 2.79 -4.34
N MET A 102 -16.55 3.24 -3.18
CA MET A 102 -17.98 3.61 -3.05
C MET A 102 -18.21 4.92 -2.30
N SER A 103 -18.75 5.89 -3.06
CA SER A 103 -19.47 7.14 -2.71
C SER A 103 -18.89 8.05 -1.62
N TYR A 104 -19.19 9.35 -1.73
CA TYR A 104 -18.84 10.41 -0.76
C TYR A 104 -19.29 10.14 0.70
N LEU A 105 -20.13 9.13 0.94
CA LEU A 105 -20.81 8.89 2.22
C LEU A 105 -20.26 7.72 3.04
N MET A 106 -19.45 6.81 2.48
CA MET A 106 -18.94 5.65 3.22
C MET A 106 -17.46 5.82 3.61
N LYS A 107 -17.16 5.56 4.89
CA LYS A 107 -15.81 5.71 5.48
C LYS A 107 -14.83 4.60 5.07
N SER A 108 -15.33 3.44 4.62
CA SER A 108 -14.50 2.28 4.28
C SER A 108 -13.83 2.45 2.92
N PHE A 109 -12.51 2.26 2.86
CA PHE A 109 -11.71 2.33 1.63
C PHE A 109 -11.39 0.94 1.08
N GLY A 110 -11.16 -0.04 1.96
CA GLY A 110 -10.84 -1.41 1.55
C GLY A 110 -10.82 -2.39 2.72
N GLU A 111 -10.74 -3.66 2.38
CA GLU A 111 -10.75 -4.78 3.32
C GLU A 111 -9.67 -5.78 2.93
N PHE A 112 -8.88 -6.20 3.91
CA PHE A 112 -7.85 -7.23 3.78
C PHE A 112 -8.45 -8.60 4.06
N PHE A 113 -8.02 -9.55 3.26
CA PHE A 113 -8.31 -10.95 3.42
C PHE A 113 -7.02 -11.74 3.53
N ILE A 114 -6.96 -12.68 4.46
CA ILE A 114 -5.86 -13.65 4.61
C ILE A 114 -6.42 -15.03 4.40
N ASP A 115 -5.86 -15.79 3.47
CA ASP A 115 -6.31 -17.12 3.08
C ASP A 115 -7.84 -17.16 2.81
N GLY A 116 -8.36 -16.07 2.20
CA GLY A 116 -9.77 -15.91 1.85
C GLY A 116 -10.71 -15.45 2.99
N ARG A 117 -10.21 -15.26 4.21
CA ARG A 117 -11.01 -14.76 5.35
C ARG A 117 -10.76 -13.28 5.59
N SER A 118 -11.81 -12.51 5.92
CA SER A 118 -11.63 -11.12 6.32
C SER A 118 -10.71 -11.05 7.55
N TYR A 119 -9.81 -10.08 7.56
CA TYR A 119 -8.80 -9.93 8.60
C TYR A 119 -8.69 -8.50 9.14
N GLY A 120 -9.05 -7.51 8.32
CA GLY A 120 -8.98 -6.12 8.73
C GLY A 120 -9.49 -5.18 7.66
N LYS A 121 -9.73 -3.94 8.03
CA LYS A 121 -10.24 -2.90 7.12
C LYS A 121 -9.37 -1.66 7.16
N VAL A 122 -9.30 -1.00 6.01
CA VAL A 122 -8.71 0.34 5.88
C VAL A 122 -9.82 1.37 5.67
N VAL A 123 -9.78 2.41 6.48
CA VAL A 123 -10.77 3.49 6.51
C VAL A 123 -10.06 4.78 6.13
N ARG A 124 -10.62 5.56 5.21
CA ARG A 124 -10.08 6.88 4.90
C ARG A 124 -10.60 7.87 5.95
N VAL A 125 -9.70 8.43 6.74
CA VAL A 125 -10.04 9.35 7.85
C VAL A 125 -10.04 10.79 7.38
N LYS A 126 -9.11 11.17 6.51
CA LYS A 126 -8.99 12.54 6.00
C LYS A 126 -8.52 12.54 4.56
N LYS A 127 -9.00 13.50 3.79
CA LYS A 127 -8.47 13.80 2.45
C LYS A 127 -8.55 15.29 2.17
N ASN A 128 -7.44 15.83 1.69
CA ASN A 128 -7.39 17.13 1.03
C ASN A 128 -6.44 17.04 -0.18
N MET A 129 -6.29 18.14 -0.92
CA MET A 129 -5.51 18.20 -2.15
C MET A 129 -4.03 17.76 -1.99
N MET A 130 -3.47 17.85 -0.78
CA MET A 130 -2.05 17.62 -0.50
C MET A 130 -1.78 16.35 0.32
N ARG A 131 -2.79 15.81 1.00
CA ARG A 131 -2.66 14.75 2.00
C ARG A 131 -3.90 13.86 2.05
N ALA A 132 -3.68 12.55 2.12
CA ALA A 132 -4.70 11.57 2.51
C ALA A 132 -4.24 10.84 3.77
N GLU A 133 -5.18 10.54 4.66
CA GLU A 133 -4.95 9.81 5.90
C GLU A 133 -5.85 8.59 5.95
N PHE A 134 -5.26 7.45 6.30
CA PHE A 134 -5.93 6.17 6.41
C PHE A 134 -5.66 5.56 7.77
N GLU A 135 -6.67 4.92 8.33
CA GLU A 135 -6.58 4.12 9.56
C GLU A 135 -6.80 2.66 9.20
N PHE A 136 -5.93 1.77 9.69
CA PHE A 136 -6.07 0.33 9.54
C PHE A 136 -6.57 -0.25 10.86
N ASN A 137 -7.63 -1.03 10.77
CA ASN A 137 -8.26 -1.72 11.88
C ASN A 137 -8.13 -3.22 11.61
N PHE A 138 -7.12 -3.84 12.21
CA PHE A 138 -6.88 -5.28 12.15
C PHE A 138 -7.52 -5.99 13.35
N GLU A 139 -7.82 -7.28 13.22
CA GLU A 139 -8.39 -8.10 14.30
C GLU A 139 -7.42 -8.28 15.47
N GLU A 140 -6.12 -8.42 15.19
CA GLU A 140 -5.07 -8.63 16.18
C GLU A 140 -3.78 -7.86 15.81
N ASP A 141 -2.91 -7.68 16.80
CA ASP A 141 -1.57 -7.13 16.58
C ASP A 141 -0.62 -8.26 16.19
N SER A 142 -0.19 -8.30 14.92
CA SER A 142 0.71 -9.32 14.40
C SER A 142 1.63 -8.77 13.32
N GLU A 143 2.70 -9.51 13.02
CA GLU A 143 3.64 -9.15 11.95
C GLU A 143 2.95 -9.05 10.58
N ILE A 144 1.85 -9.78 10.35
CA ILE A 144 1.15 -9.73 9.06
C ILE A 144 0.57 -8.35 8.75
N ASN A 145 0.27 -7.55 9.78
CA ASN A 145 -0.24 -6.18 9.66
C ASN A 145 0.74 -5.29 8.87
N TYR A 146 2.04 -5.52 9.05
CA TYR A 146 3.10 -4.84 8.34
C TYR A 146 3.02 -5.12 6.82
N TYR A 147 2.87 -6.38 6.44
CA TYR A 147 2.75 -6.79 5.04
C TYR A 147 1.41 -6.33 4.41
N CYS A 148 0.32 -6.27 5.18
CA CYS A 148 -0.93 -5.64 4.76
C CYS A 148 -0.73 -4.16 4.40
N MET A 149 0.02 -3.40 5.21
CA MET A 149 0.34 -1.99 4.91
C MET A 149 1.22 -1.84 3.67
N ILE A 150 2.16 -2.76 3.43
CA ILE A 150 2.94 -2.80 2.18
C ILE A 150 2.03 -3.06 0.98
N LEU A 151 1.15 -4.07 1.04
CA LEU A 151 0.22 -4.38 -0.05
C LEU A 151 -0.67 -3.17 -0.36
N PHE A 152 -1.20 -2.52 0.68
CA PHE A 152 -1.95 -1.28 0.52
C PHE A 152 -1.14 -0.17 -0.16
N THR A 153 0.14 -0.03 0.19
CA THR A 153 1.05 0.91 -0.45
C THR A 153 1.12 0.65 -1.96
N MET A 154 1.36 -0.60 -2.34
CA MET A 154 1.43 -1.01 -3.76
C MET A 154 0.15 -0.69 -4.53
N HIS A 155 -1.02 -0.80 -3.89
CA HIS A 155 -2.28 -0.48 -4.52
C HIS A 155 -2.59 1.02 -4.59
N THR A 156 -2.01 1.84 -3.72
CA THR A 156 -2.37 3.25 -3.55
C THR A 156 -1.33 4.23 -4.09
N VAL A 157 -0.25 3.72 -4.72
CA VAL A 157 0.73 4.56 -5.44
C VAL A 157 0.04 5.49 -6.45
N ASP A 158 -0.98 5.00 -7.16
CA ASP A 158 -1.72 5.80 -8.14
C ASP A 158 -2.48 6.98 -7.54
N TYR A 159 -3.04 6.81 -6.34
CA TYR A 159 -3.77 7.87 -5.65
C TYR A 159 -2.91 9.10 -5.33
N SER A 160 -1.59 8.90 -5.21
CA SER A 160 -0.65 10.01 -4.95
C SER A 160 -0.39 10.87 -6.20
N ASN A 161 -0.60 10.33 -7.40
CA ASN A 161 -0.34 11.00 -8.67
C ASN A 161 -1.63 11.49 -9.36
N VAL A 162 -2.74 10.75 -9.20
CA VAL A 162 -4.03 11.09 -9.80
C VAL A 162 -4.86 11.88 -8.78
N GLY A 163 -4.87 13.21 -8.92
CA GLY A 163 -5.55 14.14 -8.03
C GLY A 163 -7.07 14.03 -8.04
N TYR A 164 -7.61 12.94 -7.53
CA TYR A 164 -9.01 12.85 -7.10
C TYR A 164 -9.20 13.51 -5.74
#